data_AF-A2FGY3-F1
#
_entry.id   AF-A2FGY3-F1
#
_cell.length_a   1.000
_cell.length_b   1.000
_cell.length_c   1.000
_cell.angle_alpha   90.00
_cell.angle_beta   90.00
_cell.angle_gamma   90.00
#
_symmetry.space_group_name_H-M   'P 1'
#
loop_
_entity.id
_entity.type
_entity.pdbx_description
1 polymer ?
#
loop_
_entity_poly.entity_id
_entity_poly.type
_entity_poly.pdbx_seq_one_letter_code
_entity_poly.pdbx_strand_id
1 'polypeptide(L)'
;MLKKDCIALSEYPKFWALLNSTDMYQYMYIRTTLLASIGKNIRNKSNENFADILQLLKNFCQRGDCEDWKRCLVAGICFFGNGSIAINTHQLRLFIGKCKSSINGSLHKLGFNYGLERSEATANIIGMIPMLKENPSELRQWTLRSPVPLNDVSSVVLSEQSDCESIKSYSSPIAEPVKSDDAKKATTNTKQPAAEENTYSLFNDIEFEINSLIDLGL
;
A
#
# COMPACT_ATOMS: atom_id res chain seq x y z
N MET A 1 1.25 0.77 -32.84
CA MET A 1 -0.04 0.81 -32.11
C MET A 1 0.28 0.86 -30.62
N LEU A 2 0.48 2.06 -30.06
CA LEU A 2 0.83 2.23 -28.64
C LEU A 2 -0.46 2.26 -27.83
N LYS A 3 -0.78 1.16 -27.14
CA LYS A 3 -1.67 1.21 -25.97
C LYS A 3 -0.94 2.07 -24.94
N LYS A 4 -1.30 3.36 -24.85
CA LYS A 4 -1.01 4.12 -23.63
C LYS A 4 -1.81 3.42 -22.54
N ASP A 5 -1.12 2.78 -21.61
CA ASP A 5 -1.70 2.24 -20.39
C ASP A 5 -2.20 3.39 -19.50
N CYS A 6 -3.18 4.16 -19.99
CA CYS A 6 -3.92 5.11 -19.20
C CYS A 6 -4.74 4.27 -18.21
N ILE A 7 -4.41 4.38 -16.94
CA ILE A 7 -5.23 3.81 -15.88
C ILE A 7 -6.61 4.47 -16.00
N ALA A 8 -7.64 3.67 -16.23
CA ALA A 8 -8.99 4.18 -16.31
C ALA A 8 -9.32 4.92 -15.00
N LEU A 9 -9.78 6.16 -15.12
CA LEU A 9 -10.23 6.99 -13.99
C LEU A 9 -11.33 6.31 -13.16
N SER A 10 -12.03 5.33 -13.74
CA SER A 10 -13.15 4.60 -13.15
C SER A 10 -12.77 3.46 -12.20
N GLU A 11 -11.49 3.09 -12.06
CA GLU A 11 -11.10 1.98 -11.20
C GLU A 11 -10.82 2.45 -9.76
N TYR A 12 -11.69 2.03 -8.83
CA TYR A 12 -11.53 2.25 -7.40
C TYR A 12 -10.51 1.29 -6.79
N PRO A 13 -9.75 1.74 -5.77
CA PRO A 13 -8.90 0.85 -4.98
C PRO A 13 -9.69 -0.29 -4.35
N LYS A 14 -9.04 -1.44 -4.17
CA LYS A 14 -9.69 -2.65 -3.64
C LYS A 14 -10.32 -2.44 -2.26
N PHE A 15 -9.70 -1.60 -1.43
CA PHE A 15 -10.09 -1.36 -0.06
C PHE A 15 -10.79 -0.01 0.15
N TRP A 16 -11.34 0.57 -0.92
CA TRP A 16 -11.94 1.91 -0.94
C TRP A 16 -12.95 2.15 0.19
N ALA A 17 -13.81 1.16 0.45
CA ALA A 17 -14.87 1.24 1.45
C ALA A 17 -14.37 1.30 2.91
N LEU A 18 -13.08 1.09 3.17
CA LEU A 18 -12.51 1.21 4.51
C LEU A 18 -12.23 2.67 4.91
N LEU A 19 -12.13 3.59 3.95
CA LEU A 19 -11.89 4.99 4.24
C LEU A 19 -13.15 5.68 4.73
N ASN A 20 -13.00 6.62 5.65
CA ASN A 20 -14.05 7.57 5.99
C ASN A 20 -14.24 8.61 4.85
N SER A 21 -15.35 9.34 4.88
CA SER A 21 -15.70 10.32 3.84
C SER A 21 -14.62 11.39 3.62
N THR A 22 -13.98 11.87 4.68
CA THR A 22 -12.89 12.85 4.60
C THR A 22 -11.69 12.28 3.86
N ASP A 23 -11.28 11.05 4.19
CA ASP A 23 -10.15 10.39 3.56
C ASP A 23 -10.43 9.98 2.12
N MET A 24 -11.67 9.60 1.80
CA MET A 24 -12.11 9.38 0.43
C MET A 24 -11.96 10.66 -0.40
N TYR A 25 -12.44 11.80 0.12
CA TYR A 25 -12.31 13.08 -0.55
C TYR A 25 -10.84 13.46 -0.77
N GLN A 26 -10.01 13.37 0.28
CA GLN A 26 -8.58 13.69 0.20
C GLN A 26 -7.84 12.78 -0.79
N TYR A 27 -8.15 11.48 -0.79
CA TYR A 27 -7.60 10.55 -1.76
C TYR A 27 -7.95 10.97 -3.20
N MET A 28 -9.22 11.29 -3.46
CA MET A 28 -9.66 11.69 -4.81
C MET A 28 -9.03 13.02 -5.24
N TYR A 29 -8.96 13.99 -4.33
CA TYR A 29 -8.30 15.27 -4.59
C TYR A 29 -6.83 15.09 -4.98
N ILE A 30 -6.07 14.31 -4.20
CA ILE A 30 -4.66 14.01 -4.48
C ILE A 30 -4.54 13.27 -5.81
N ARG A 31 -5.35 12.22 -6.01
CA ARG A 31 -5.34 11.41 -7.24
C ARG A 31 -5.57 12.29 -8.47
N THR A 32 -6.63 13.10 -8.49
CA THR A 32 -6.97 13.97 -9.62
C THR A 32 -5.85 14.97 -9.89
N THR A 33 -5.29 15.57 -8.84
CA THR A 33 -4.16 16.51 -8.95
C THR A 33 -2.93 15.84 -9.58
N LEU A 34 -2.58 14.63 -9.13
CA LEU A 34 -1.47 13.87 -9.68
C LEU A 34 -1.71 13.49 -11.14
N LEU A 35 -2.91 13.04 -11.49
CA LEU A 35 -3.27 12.64 -12.85
C LEU A 35 -3.23 13.81 -13.83
N ALA A 36 -3.69 15.00 -13.42
CA ALA A 36 -3.60 16.22 -14.22
C ALA A 36 -2.14 16.61 -14.54
N SER A 37 -1.19 16.26 -13.65
CA SER A 37 0.23 16.57 -13.83
C SER A 37 0.97 15.65 -14.81
N ILE A 38 0.43 14.47 -15.13
CA ILE A 38 1.11 13.44 -15.95
C ILE A 38 1.43 13.95 -17.36
N GLY A 39 0.59 14.82 -17.93
CA GLY A 39 0.77 15.37 -19.28
C GLY A 39 1.74 16.54 -19.39
N LYS A 40 2.09 17.21 -18.27
CA LYS A 40 2.88 18.45 -18.26
C LYS A 40 4.39 18.21 -18.06
N ASN A 41 4.84 16.96 -18.00
CA ASN A 41 6.18 16.60 -17.50
C ASN A 41 7.28 16.66 -18.58
N ILE A 42 8.12 17.70 -18.53
CA ILE A 42 9.30 17.91 -19.40
C ILE A 42 10.43 16.96 -18.97
N ARG A 43 11.02 16.29 -19.96
CA ARG A 43 11.84 15.04 -19.98
C ARG A 43 12.89 14.79 -18.88
N ASN A 44 13.22 15.74 -18.00
CA ASN A 44 14.28 15.60 -16.97
C ASN A 44 13.85 15.85 -15.51
N LYS A 45 12.62 16.32 -15.22
CA LYS A 45 12.14 16.59 -13.83
C LYS A 45 11.42 15.41 -13.14
N SER A 46 11.38 14.24 -13.78
CA SER A 46 10.52 13.13 -13.34
C SER A 46 10.89 12.49 -12.00
N ASN A 47 12.17 12.53 -11.61
CA ASN A 47 12.65 11.97 -10.33
C ASN A 47 12.36 12.91 -9.15
N GLU A 48 12.66 14.21 -9.31
CA GLU A 48 12.32 15.26 -8.31
C GLU A 48 10.82 15.22 -8.03
N ASN A 49 10.01 15.16 -9.09
CA ASN A 49 8.57 15.01 -9.00
C ASN A 49 8.14 13.71 -8.27
N PHE A 50 8.89 12.60 -8.36
CA PHE A 50 8.50 11.39 -7.64
C PHE A 50 8.81 11.46 -6.13
N ALA A 51 9.87 12.15 -5.71
CA ALA A 51 10.11 12.41 -4.31
C ALA A 51 8.99 13.27 -3.70
N ASP A 52 8.54 14.29 -4.42
CA ASP A 52 7.40 15.13 -4.02
C ASP A 52 6.11 14.31 -3.90
N ILE A 53 5.86 13.40 -4.85
CA ILE A 53 4.74 12.45 -4.78
C ILE A 53 4.84 11.59 -3.52
N LEU A 54 6.02 11.04 -3.19
CA LEU A 54 6.18 10.24 -1.98
C LEU A 54 5.93 11.05 -0.70
N GLN A 55 6.36 12.32 -0.65
CA GLN A 55 6.06 13.20 0.47
C GLN A 55 4.55 13.47 0.60
N LEU A 56 3.88 13.76 -0.52
CA LEU A 56 2.43 13.96 -0.55
C LEU A 56 1.69 12.72 -0.04
N LEU A 57 2.10 11.53 -0.49
CA LEU A 57 1.54 10.26 -0.03
C LEU A 57 1.81 10.02 1.45
N LYS A 58 3.00 10.34 1.95
CA LYS A 58 3.35 10.21 3.37
C LYS A 58 2.42 11.06 4.24
N ASN A 59 2.22 12.33 3.87
CA ASN A 59 1.35 13.25 4.60
C ASN A 59 -0.12 12.78 4.58
N PHE A 60 -0.56 12.15 3.49
CA PHE A 60 -1.87 11.52 3.45
C PHE A 60 -1.95 10.30 4.37
N CYS A 61 -0.96 9.40 4.31
CA CYS A 61 -1.00 8.09 4.95
C CYS A 61 -0.72 8.11 6.46
N GLN A 62 0.15 9.00 6.94
CA GLN A 62 0.65 9.04 8.31
C GLN A 62 0.32 10.37 8.98
N ARG A 63 -0.82 10.42 9.65
CA ARG A 63 -1.29 11.58 10.43
C ARG A 63 -1.15 11.35 11.94
N GLY A 64 -0.76 10.15 12.36
CA GLY A 64 -0.62 9.78 13.77
C GLY A 64 -1.94 9.39 14.42
N ASP A 65 -2.92 8.93 13.64
CA ASP A 65 -4.22 8.47 14.13
C ASP A 65 -4.43 6.97 13.86
N CYS A 66 -5.54 6.42 14.36
CA CYS A 66 -5.87 4.99 14.21
C CYS A 66 -6.33 4.59 12.79
N GLU A 67 -6.49 5.54 11.87
CA GLU A 67 -6.92 5.32 10.49
C GLU A 67 -5.73 5.27 9.51
N ASP A 68 -4.52 5.57 9.97
CA ASP A 68 -3.27 5.54 9.19
C ASP A 68 -3.10 4.22 8.42
N TRP A 69 -3.36 3.08 9.06
CA TRP A 69 -3.23 1.77 8.43
C TRP A 69 -4.21 1.58 7.26
N LYS A 70 -5.42 2.15 7.34
CA LYS A 70 -6.43 2.07 6.26
C LYS A 70 -5.99 2.91 5.07
N ARG A 71 -5.49 4.13 5.34
CA ARG A 71 -4.94 5.01 4.30
C ARG A 71 -3.73 4.39 3.62
N CYS A 72 -2.81 3.81 4.39
CA CYS A 72 -1.66 3.08 3.88
C CYS A 72 -2.08 1.91 2.96
N LEU A 73 -3.04 1.10 3.43
CA LEU A 73 -3.57 -0.06 2.71
C LEU A 73 -4.19 0.33 1.36
N VAL A 74 -5.04 1.37 1.36
CA VAL A 74 -5.73 1.86 0.15
C VAL A 74 -4.76 2.54 -0.80
N ALA A 75 -3.82 3.33 -0.29
CA ALA A 75 -2.79 3.99 -1.08
C ALA A 75 -1.76 3.00 -1.66
N GLY A 76 -1.62 1.81 -1.07
CA GLY A 76 -0.62 0.82 -1.48
C GLY A 76 0.80 1.16 -1.06
N ILE A 77 0.97 1.96 -0.01
CA ILE A 77 2.28 2.36 0.50
C ILE A 77 2.27 2.52 2.03
N CYS A 78 3.36 2.11 2.68
CA CYS A 78 3.62 2.37 4.10
C CYS A 78 5.03 2.92 4.27
N PHE A 79 5.22 3.77 5.28
CA PHE A 79 6.51 4.34 5.61
C PHE A 79 6.94 3.90 7.01
N PHE A 80 8.21 3.53 7.17
CA PHE A 80 8.77 3.06 8.43
C PHE A 80 9.74 4.10 9.01
N GLY A 81 9.91 4.10 10.34
CA GLY A 81 10.78 5.06 11.03
C GLY A 81 12.25 4.99 10.63
N ASN A 82 12.71 3.82 10.19
CA ASN A 82 14.07 3.59 9.67
C ASN A 82 14.26 4.07 8.21
N GLY A 83 13.28 4.77 7.63
CA GLY A 83 13.32 5.23 6.25
C GLY A 83 12.95 4.17 5.21
N SER A 84 12.65 2.93 5.61
CA SER A 84 12.13 1.90 4.69
C SER A 84 10.69 2.20 4.29
N ILE A 85 10.25 1.61 3.18
CA ILE A 85 8.88 1.71 2.67
C ILE A 85 8.35 0.35 2.21
N ALA A 86 7.10 0.04 2.54
CA ALA A 86 6.39 -1.11 1.99
C ALA A 86 5.50 -0.64 0.85
N ILE A 87 5.43 -1.41 -0.24
CA ILE A 87 4.72 -1.02 -1.45
C ILE A 87 3.91 -2.19 -1.99
N ASN A 88 2.62 -1.94 -2.21
CA ASN A 88 1.78 -2.70 -3.12
C ASN A 88 1.64 -1.93 -4.43
N THR A 89 2.42 -2.33 -5.45
CA THR A 89 2.44 -1.61 -6.74
C THR A 89 1.11 -1.65 -7.50
N HIS A 90 0.20 -2.58 -7.18
CA HIS A 90 -1.13 -2.64 -7.79
C HIS A 90 -2.07 -1.58 -7.22
N GLN A 91 -2.05 -1.34 -5.91
CA GLN A 91 -2.83 -0.25 -5.30
C GLN A 91 -2.18 1.11 -5.61
N LEU A 92 -0.86 1.21 -5.45
CA LEU A 92 -0.15 2.49 -5.64
C LEU A 92 -0.33 3.06 -7.05
N ARG A 93 -0.30 2.22 -8.10
CA ARG A 93 -0.55 2.69 -9.48
C ARG A 93 -1.92 3.36 -9.61
N LEU A 94 -2.96 2.85 -8.95
CA LEU A 94 -4.31 3.41 -9.02
C LEU A 94 -4.34 4.81 -8.40
N PHE A 95 -3.54 5.03 -7.36
CA PHE A 95 -3.47 6.33 -6.70
C PHE A 95 -2.69 7.36 -7.53
N ILE A 96 -1.49 7.01 -8.02
CA ILE A 96 -0.59 8.00 -8.64
C ILE A 96 -0.63 8.02 -10.17
N GLY A 97 -1.34 7.09 -10.81
CA GLY A 97 -1.46 7.02 -12.27
C GLY A 97 -0.21 6.58 -13.03
N LYS A 98 0.83 6.08 -12.33
CA LYS A 98 2.06 5.60 -12.95
C LYS A 98 2.08 4.08 -13.07
N CYS A 99 2.64 3.58 -14.16
CA CYS A 99 2.77 2.14 -14.37
C CYS A 99 3.86 1.51 -13.46
N LYS A 100 3.79 0.18 -13.28
CA LYS A 100 4.70 -0.60 -12.41
C LYS A 100 6.18 -0.35 -12.71
N SER A 101 6.56 -0.31 -13.98
CA SER A 101 7.95 -0.06 -14.38
C SER A 101 8.41 1.36 -14.05
N SER A 102 7.53 2.36 -14.21
CA SER A 102 7.81 3.76 -13.84
C SER A 102 7.97 3.92 -12.33
N ILE A 103 7.09 3.30 -11.54
CA ILE A 103 7.19 3.29 -10.07
C ILE A 103 8.50 2.64 -9.63
N ASN A 104 8.75 1.41 -10.09
CA ASN A 104 9.96 0.68 -9.71
C ASN A 104 11.25 1.40 -10.12
N GLY A 105 11.28 1.98 -11.33
CA GLY A 105 12.42 2.76 -11.80
C GLY A 105 12.65 4.02 -10.96
N SER A 106 11.58 4.73 -10.57
CA SER A 106 11.69 5.93 -9.73
C SER A 106 12.18 5.59 -8.32
N LEU A 107 11.65 4.52 -7.73
CA LEU A 107 12.09 4.02 -6.42
C LEU A 107 13.56 3.63 -6.41
N HIS A 108 14.02 2.88 -7.41
CA HIS A 108 15.43 2.48 -7.52
C HIS A 108 16.35 3.70 -7.66
N LYS A 109 15.95 4.70 -8.46
CA LYS A 109 16.70 5.96 -8.61
C LYS A 109 16.77 6.78 -7.31
N LEU A 110 15.75 6.66 -6.46
CA LEU A 110 15.74 7.25 -5.11
C LEU A 110 16.48 6.40 -4.06
N GLY A 111 17.11 5.29 -4.48
CA GLY A 111 17.88 4.41 -3.59
C GLY A 111 17.06 3.34 -2.86
N PHE A 112 15.75 3.26 -3.08
CA PHE A 112 14.91 2.22 -2.47
C PHE A 112 15.12 0.87 -3.14
N ASN A 113 15.98 0.06 -2.51
CA ASN A 113 16.34 -1.27 -2.95
C ASN A 113 15.57 -2.34 -2.16
N TYR A 114 15.56 -3.58 -2.66
CA TYR A 114 15.02 -4.71 -1.90
C TYR A 114 15.93 -4.96 -0.71
N GLY A 115 15.39 -4.77 0.49
CA GLY A 115 16.22 -4.50 1.65
C GLY A 115 16.01 -5.44 2.82
N LEU A 116 15.08 -6.41 2.79
CA LEU A 116 14.83 -7.26 3.96
C LEU A 116 14.51 -8.71 3.58
N GLU A 117 14.85 -9.62 4.48
CA GLU A 117 14.41 -11.01 4.40
C GLU A 117 12.87 -11.09 4.44
N ARG A 118 12.30 -12.09 3.76
CA ARG A 118 10.85 -12.18 3.58
C ARG A 118 10.09 -12.25 4.91
N SER A 119 10.62 -12.96 5.91
CA SER A 119 10.00 -13.12 7.23
C SER A 119 9.92 -11.79 7.98
N GLU A 120 11.03 -11.08 8.07
CA GLU A 120 11.12 -9.78 8.73
C GLU A 120 10.28 -8.72 8.00
N ALA A 121 10.33 -8.71 6.66
CA ALA A 121 9.50 -7.83 5.87
C ALA A 121 8.00 -8.08 6.11
N THR A 122 7.61 -9.34 6.21
CA THR A 122 6.23 -9.74 6.51
C THR A 122 5.80 -9.26 7.90
N ALA A 123 6.63 -9.46 8.92
CA ALA A 123 6.33 -9.03 10.28
C ALA A 123 6.16 -7.51 10.36
N ASN A 124 7.04 -6.74 9.72
CA ASN A 124 6.97 -5.28 9.66
C ASN A 124 5.69 -4.80 8.96
N ILE A 125 5.33 -5.41 7.83
CA ILE A 125 4.10 -5.05 7.09
C ILE A 125 2.85 -5.37 7.92
N ILE A 126 2.81 -6.52 8.59
CA ILE A 126 1.68 -6.90 9.46
C ILE A 126 1.59 -5.96 10.67
N GLY A 127 2.72 -5.53 11.23
CA GLY A 127 2.74 -4.56 12.33
C GLY A 127 2.09 -3.23 11.95
N MET A 128 2.24 -2.79 10.70
CA MET A 128 1.63 -1.54 10.20
C MET A 128 0.19 -1.74 9.70
N ILE A 129 -0.11 -2.88 9.06
CA ILE A 129 -1.44 -3.20 8.53
C ILE A 129 -1.89 -4.56 9.08
N PRO A 130 -2.48 -4.60 10.29
CA PRO A 130 -2.82 -5.84 10.97
C PRO A 130 -3.76 -6.77 10.18
N MET A 131 -4.67 -6.19 9.40
CA MET A 131 -5.64 -6.92 8.57
C MET A 131 -4.97 -7.86 7.54
N LEU A 132 -3.73 -7.60 7.14
CA LEU A 132 -3.01 -8.45 6.19
C LEU A 132 -2.60 -9.81 6.79
N LYS A 133 -2.60 -9.95 8.12
CA LYS A 133 -2.30 -11.22 8.80
C LYS A 133 -3.27 -12.34 8.40
N GLU A 134 -4.54 -11.98 8.21
CA GLU A 134 -5.61 -12.92 7.84
C GLU A 134 -5.72 -13.11 6.31
N ASN A 135 -5.00 -12.30 5.53
CA ASN A 135 -5.04 -12.33 4.07
C ASN A 135 -3.65 -12.51 3.45
N PRO A 136 -3.09 -13.73 3.48
CA PRO A 136 -1.77 -14.02 2.93
C PRO A 136 -1.70 -13.79 1.41
N SER A 137 -2.84 -13.85 0.71
CA SER A 137 -2.90 -13.58 -0.73
C SER A 137 -2.65 -12.10 -1.04
N GLU A 138 -3.17 -11.21 -0.20
CA GLU A 138 -2.92 -9.77 -0.29
C GLU A 138 -1.49 -9.44 0.15
N LEU A 139 -1.06 -9.98 1.28
CA LEU A 139 0.28 -9.76 1.84
C LEU A 139 1.41 -10.07 0.84
N ARG A 140 1.26 -11.10 0.00
CA ARG A 140 2.23 -11.45 -1.06
C ARG A 140 2.42 -10.35 -2.13
N GLN A 141 1.50 -9.41 -2.24
CA GLN A 141 1.59 -8.30 -3.19
C GLN A 141 2.38 -7.11 -2.63
N TRP A 142 2.71 -7.13 -1.33
CA TRP A 142 3.49 -6.12 -0.68
C TRP A 142 4.99 -6.45 -0.71
N THR A 143 5.80 -5.43 -0.94
CA THR A 143 7.27 -5.55 -0.94
C THR A 143 7.88 -4.46 -0.09
N LEU A 144 8.80 -4.84 0.80
CA LEU A 144 9.53 -3.89 1.64
C LEU A 144 10.85 -3.49 0.96
N ARG A 145 11.13 -2.19 0.96
CA ARG A 145 12.31 -1.59 0.35
C ARG A 145 12.99 -0.65 1.32
N SER A 146 14.33 -0.67 1.31
CA SER A 146 15.16 0.16 2.18
C SER A 146 16.07 1.06 1.34
N PRO A 147 16.29 2.33 1.76
CA PRO A 147 17.29 3.20 1.16
C PRO A 147 18.74 2.74 1.44
N VAL A 148 18.94 1.93 2.49
CA VAL A 148 20.25 1.36 2.85
C VAL A 148 20.27 -0.13 2.52
N PRO A 149 21.23 -0.62 1.71
CA PRO A 149 21.45 -2.05 1.52
C PRO A 149 21.82 -2.73 2.85
N LEU A 150 21.33 -3.94 3.09
CA LEU A 150 21.58 -4.71 4.34
C LEU A 150 23.05 -4.94 4.69
N ASN A 151 23.98 -4.68 3.77
CA ASN A 151 25.39 -4.94 3.99
C ASN A 151 26.06 -3.98 5.00
N ASP A 152 25.39 -2.89 5.41
CA ASP A 152 25.96 -1.91 6.35
C ASP A 152 25.28 -1.87 7.75
N VAL A 153 24.27 -2.71 8.02
CA VAL A 153 23.42 -2.55 9.23
C VAL A 153 23.91 -3.38 10.44
N SER A 154 25.08 -4.03 10.38
CA SER A 154 25.66 -4.75 11.53
C SER A 154 26.12 -3.85 12.70
N SER A 155 25.82 -2.55 12.71
CA SER A 155 26.32 -1.62 13.72
C SER A 155 25.32 -0.64 14.35
N VAL A 156 24.02 -0.69 14.01
CA VAL A 156 23.04 0.15 14.71
C VAL A 156 22.47 -0.60 15.91
N VAL A 157 23.26 -0.52 16.97
CA VAL A 157 23.03 -0.81 18.39
C VAL A 157 21.54 -0.92 18.79
N LEU A 158 21.22 -2.09 19.34
CA LEU A 158 20.13 -2.29 20.31
C LEU A 158 20.49 -1.54 21.61
N SER A 159 19.73 -0.51 21.95
CA SER A 159 19.63 0.06 23.29
C SER A 159 18.35 0.93 23.29
N GLU A 160 17.36 0.79 24.16
CA GLU A 160 17.36 0.31 25.53
C GLU A 160 16.03 -0.40 25.85
N GLN A 161 16.13 -1.57 26.48
CA GLN A 161 15.04 -2.17 27.24
C GLN A 161 14.94 -1.44 28.58
N SER A 162 13.73 -1.09 29.00
CA SER A 162 13.43 -0.91 30.41
C SER A 162 12.84 -2.21 30.94
N ASP A 163 13.37 -2.62 32.09
CA ASP A 163 13.20 -3.91 32.72
C ASP A 163 11.76 -4.22 33.15
N CYS A 164 11.36 -5.48 32.99
CA CYS A 164 10.86 -6.22 34.16
C CYS A 164 11.07 -7.74 33.98
N GLU A 165 11.89 -8.28 34.86
CA GLU A 165 12.10 -9.71 35.05
C GLU A 165 10.85 -10.37 35.63
N SER A 166 10.54 -11.58 35.16
CA SER A 166 10.36 -12.75 36.03
C SER A 166 10.28 -14.03 35.21
N ILE A 167 11.33 -14.83 35.35
CA ILE A 167 11.50 -16.19 34.84
C ILE A 167 10.57 -17.13 35.59
N LYS A 168 9.83 -18.00 34.88
CA LYS A 168 9.66 -19.41 35.29
C LYS A 168 9.79 -20.35 34.09
N SER A 169 10.93 -21.05 34.10
CA SER A 169 11.27 -22.20 33.29
C SER A 169 10.34 -23.39 33.53
N TYR A 170 9.93 -24.08 32.46
CA TYR A 170 9.71 -25.53 32.51
C TYR A 170 10.24 -26.18 31.24
N SER A 171 11.10 -27.17 31.48
CA SER A 171 11.76 -28.06 30.54
C SER A 171 10.84 -29.16 30.01
N SER A 172 11.12 -29.60 28.78
CA SER A 172 10.48 -30.61 27.90
C SER A 172 10.22 -31.99 28.53
N PRO A 173 9.46 -32.90 27.87
CA PRO A 173 10.06 -33.79 26.85
C PRO A 173 9.16 -34.31 25.68
N ILE A 174 9.81 -34.53 24.54
CA ILE A 174 9.73 -35.62 23.53
C ILE A 174 8.50 -36.56 23.52
N ALA A 175 7.82 -36.67 22.37
CA ALA A 175 7.40 -37.93 21.71
C ALA A 175 6.78 -37.71 20.30
N GLU A 176 7.36 -38.34 19.27
CA GLU A 176 6.69 -38.79 18.01
C GLU A 176 6.23 -40.26 18.19
N PRO A 177 5.60 -40.98 17.21
CA PRO A 177 4.71 -40.62 16.08
C PRO A 177 3.44 -41.52 16.02
N VAL A 178 2.37 -41.13 15.30
CA VAL A 178 1.37 -42.10 14.76
C VAL A 178 0.82 -41.63 13.39
N LYS A 179 0.80 -42.57 12.41
CA LYS A 179 0.18 -42.48 11.07
C LYS A 179 -1.27 -42.97 11.09
N SER A 180 -2.13 -42.41 10.23
CA SER A 180 -3.04 -43.15 9.31
C SER A 180 -4.01 -42.23 8.54
N ASP A 181 -3.87 -42.25 7.21
CA ASP A 181 -4.86 -42.48 6.13
C ASP A 181 -6.25 -41.77 6.05
N ASP A 182 -6.45 -41.20 4.85
CA ASP A 182 -7.60 -41.26 3.93
C ASP A 182 -8.91 -40.41 4.03
N ALA A 183 -9.14 -39.70 2.91
CA ALA A 183 -10.38 -39.56 2.12
C ALA A 183 -11.47 -38.48 2.40
N LYS A 184 -11.55 -37.56 1.42
CA LYS A 184 -12.73 -37.13 0.61
C LYS A 184 -13.91 -36.32 1.23
N LYS A 185 -14.06 -35.10 0.66
CA LYS A 185 -15.23 -34.54 -0.09
C LYS A 185 -16.09 -33.41 0.54
N ALA A 186 -16.39 -32.45 -0.35
CA ALA A 186 -17.64 -31.66 -0.53
C ALA A 186 -17.90 -30.39 0.30
N THR A 187 -17.55 -29.26 -0.32
CA THR A 187 -18.37 -28.08 -0.65
C THR A 187 -19.82 -27.99 -0.14
N THR A 188 -20.18 -26.86 0.48
CA THR A 188 -21.51 -26.22 0.33
C THR A 188 -21.44 -24.69 0.47
N ASN A 189 -22.16 -24.02 -0.42
CA ASN A 189 -22.36 -22.58 -0.55
C ASN A 189 -23.34 -22.03 0.50
N THR A 190 -23.19 -20.77 0.92
CA THR A 190 -24.29 -19.87 1.36
C THR A 190 -23.81 -18.41 1.17
N LYS A 191 -24.18 -17.74 0.07
CA LYS A 191 -25.35 -16.86 -0.14
C LYS A 191 -25.25 -15.51 0.60
N GLN A 192 -25.00 -14.49 -0.21
CA GLN A 192 -24.95 -13.06 0.05
C GLN A 192 -26.37 -12.46 -0.09
N PRO A 193 -26.72 -11.39 0.64
CA PRO A 193 -27.72 -10.44 0.18
C PRO A 193 -27.11 -9.07 -0.16
N ALA A 194 -27.74 -8.44 -1.15
CA ALA A 194 -27.40 -7.16 -1.75
C ALA A 194 -28.30 -6.04 -1.20
N ALA A 195 -27.69 -4.87 -1.03
CA ALA A 195 -28.24 -3.53 -0.87
C ALA A 195 -26.99 -2.61 -1.00
N GLU A 196 -26.94 -1.48 -1.68
CA GLU A 196 -27.96 -0.47 -1.93
C GLU A 196 -27.47 0.50 -3.02
N GLU A 197 -28.43 1.19 -3.61
CA GLU A 197 -28.28 2.20 -4.65
C GLU A 197 -27.80 3.56 -4.11
N ASN A 198 -27.44 4.42 -5.08
CA ASN A 198 -27.52 5.88 -5.03
C ASN A 198 -26.27 6.69 -4.59
N THR A 199 -25.17 6.52 -5.33
CA THR A 199 -24.07 7.51 -5.36
C THR A 199 -24.00 8.30 -6.67
N TYR A 200 -24.87 8.00 -7.64
CA TYR A 200 -24.76 8.50 -9.03
C TYR A 200 -24.95 10.01 -9.20
N SER A 201 -25.60 10.72 -8.27
CA SER A 201 -25.89 12.15 -8.49
C SER A 201 -24.69 13.06 -8.28
N LEU A 202 -23.74 12.71 -7.40
CA LEU A 202 -22.56 13.55 -7.12
C LEU A 202 -21.50 13.46 -8.23
N PHE A 203 -21.58 12.44 -9.09
CA PHE A 203 -20.63 12.20 -10.17
C PHE A 203 -20.81 13.16 -11.34
N ASN A 204 -22.05 13.51 -11.68
CA ASN A 204 -22.32 14.37 -12.84
C ASN A 204 -21.83 15.80 -12.61
N ASP A 205 -21.87 16.28 -11.37
CA ASP A 205 -21.48 17.65 -11.04
C ASP A 205 -19.95 17.83 -11.14
N ILE A 206 -19.16 16.85 -10.70
CA ILE A 206 -17.69 16.89 -10.75
C ILE A 206 -17.18 16.62 -12.17
N GLU A 207 -17.82 15.73 -12.91
CA GLU A 207 -17.45 15.41 -14.29
C GLU A 207 -17.71 16.58 -15.25
N PHE A 208 -18.75 17.38 -15.00
CA PHE A 208 -19.03 18.61 -15.75
C PHE A 208 -17.97 19.68 -15.47
N GLU A 209 -17.58 19.86 -14.21
CA GLU A 209 -16.56 20.85 -13.82
C GLU A 209 -15.17 20.51 -14.39
N ILE A 210 -14.80 19.22 -14.42
CA ILE A 210 -13.53 18.76 -15.00
C ILE A 210 -13.49 18.94 -16.52
N ASN A 211 -14.56 18.57 -17.23
CA ASN A 211 -14.61 18.76 -18.68
C ASN A 211 -14.63 20.25 -19.05
N SER A 212 -15.32 21.08 -18.25
CA SER A 212 -15.32 22.54 -18.42
C SER A 212 -13.94 23.17 -18.18
N LEU A 213 -13.13 22.66 -17.25
CA LEU A 213 -11.78 23.17 -17.01
C LEU A 213 -10.78 22.73 -18.08
N ILE A 214 -10.93 21.52 -18.61
CA ILE A 214 -10.13 20.99 -19.71
C ILE A 214 -10.37 21.79 -21.01
N ASP A 215 -11.62 22.18 -21.30
CA ASP A 215 -11.97 22.97 -22.49
C ASP A 215 -11.54 24.45 -22.38
N LEU A 216 -11.31 24.97 -21.16
CA LEU A 216 -10.81 26.32 -20.94
C LEU A 216 -9.28 26.43 -20.95
N GLY A 217 -8.55 25.32 -21.08
CA GLY A 217 -7.09 25.32 -21.18
C GLY A 217 -6.36 25.79 -19.92
N LEU A 218 -6.99 25.67 -18.74
CA LEU A 218 -6.41 26.00 -17.42
C LEU A 218 -5.77 24.76 -16.75
#